data_AF-A0A497B6R5-F1
#
_entry.id   AF-A0A497B6R5-F1
#
_cell.length_a   1.000
_cell.length_b   1.000
_cell.length_c   1.000
_cell.angle_alpha   90.00
_cell.angle_beta   90.00
_cell.angle_gamma   90.00
#
_symmetry.space_group_name_H-M   'P 1'
#
loop_
_entity.id
_entity.type
_entity.pdbx_description
1 polymer ?
#
loop_
_entity_poly.entity_id
_entity_poly.type
_entity_poly.pdbx_seq_one_letter_code
_entity_poly.pdbx_strand_id
1 'polypeptide(L)'
;MILSFAWTTDALLAGRKTCTRRQWKEAHFQRWVNAYRKGNLVHDAVDKVLFAGGKRIAKIRLTCEPYREALRDMPESDVEAEGGLWAGKQEFISLFGGDPDKIVAVVRFELVEVLDVKS
;
A
#
# COMPACT_ATOMS: atom_id res chain seq x y z
N MET A 1 -9.32 5.26 -6.85
CA MET A 1 -9.39 5.11 -5.38
C MET A 1 -8.20 5.83 -4.77
N ILE A 2 -8.17 6.00 -3.45
CA ILE A 2 -7.07 6.67 -2.76
C ILE A 2 -6.37 5.70 -1.80
N LEU A 3 -5.05 5.78 -1.74
CA LEU A 3 -4.22 5.03 -0.79
C LEU A 3 -3.40 6.04 0.05
N SER A 4 -3.52 5.98 1.37
CA SER A 4 -2.82 6.90 2.27
C SER A 4 -1.52 6.30 2.80
N PHE A 5 -0.40 6.98 2.59
CA PHE A 5 0.93 6.44 2.88
C PHE A 5 1.54 6.94 4.19
N ALA A 6 1.05 8.03 4.78
CA ALA A 6 1.41 8.55 6.10
C ALA A 6 2.92 8.44 6.39
N TRP A 7 3.32 7.52 7.26
CA TRP A 7 4.72 7.30 7.66
C TRP A 7 5.63 6.81 6.52
N THR A 8 5.07 6.20 5.48
CA THR A 8 5.79 5.66 4.32
C THR A 8 5.78 6.59 3.10
N THR A 9 5.41 7.87 3.30
CA THR A 9 5.33 8.85 2.22
C THR A 9 6.68 9.04 1.51
N ASP A 10 7.76 9.25 2.25
CA ASP A 10 9.11 9.40 1.67
C ASP A 10 9.56 8.15 0.91
N ALA A 11 9.24 6.96 1.42
CA ALA A 11 9.57 5.70 0.76
C ALA A 11 8.80 5.51 -0.56
N LEU A 12 7.54 5.98 -0.62
CA LEU A 12 6.76 6.01 -1.85
C LEU A 12 7.35 7.00 -2.86
N LEU A 13 7.63 8.23 -2.43
CA LEU A 13 8.16 9.29 -3.30
C LEU A 13 9.54 8.95 -3.85
N ALA A 14 10.35 8.22 -3.07
CA ALA A 14 11.64 7.69 -3.51
C ALA A 14 11.51 6.47 -4.46
N GLY A 15 10.30 6.00 -4.77
CA GLY A 15 10.05 4.83 -5.60
C GLY A 15 10.45 3.50 -4.97
N ARG A 16 10.82 3.49 -3.68
CA ARG A 16 11.24 2.28 -2.94
C ARG A 16 10.04 1.45 -2.52
N LYS A 17 8.92 2.09 -2.19
CA LYS A 17 7.68 1.40 -1.80
C LYS A 17 6.89 0.99 -3.03
N THR A 18 6.79 -0.32 -3.26
CA THR A 18 6.07 -0.93 -4.40
C THR A 18 4.96 -1.90 -3.96
N CYS A 19 4.81 -2.10 -2.64
CA CYS A 19 3.78 -2.94 -2.06
C CYS A 19 3.15 -2.28 -0.84
N THR A 20 1.86 -2.53 -0.61
CA THR A 20 1.21 -2.25 0.67
C THR A 20 0.27 -3.36 1.12
N ARG A 21 0.39 -3.75 2.39
CA ARG A 21 -0.54 -4.63 3.10
C ARG A 21 -1.52 -3.84 3.96
N ARG A 22 -2.81 -4.16 3.87
CA ARG A 22 -3.88 -3.47 4.61
C ARG A 22 -4.92 -4.45 5.18
N GLN A 23 -5.42 -4.14 6.37
CA GLN A 23 -6.62 -4.77 6.92
C GLN A 23 -7.86 -4.08 6.33
N TRP A 24 -8.34 -4.60 5.21
CA TRP A 24 -9.56 -4.13 4.58
C TRP A 24 -10.71 -5.11 4.77
N LYS A 25 -11.92 -4.57 4.91
CA LYS A 25 -13.15 -5.36 4.79
C LYS A 25 -13.29 -5.86 3.35
N GLU A 26 -13.97 -6.99 3.17
CA GLU A 26 -14.16 -7.61 1.84
C GLU A 26 -14.70 -6.64 0.79
N ALA A 27 -15.68 -5.82 1.17
CA ALA A 27 -16.25 -4.82 0.26
C ALA A 27 -15.23 -3.79 -0.24
N HIS A 28 -14.24 -3.42 0.58
CA HIS A 28 -13.19 -2.50 0.15
C HIS A 28 -12.19 -3.22 -0.74
N PHE A 29 -11.75 -4.43 -0.36
CA PHE A 29 -10.86 -5.26 -1.19
C PHE A 29 -11.45 -5.51 -2.59
N GLN A 30 -12.73 -5.90 -2.66
CA GLN A 30 -13.40 -6.16 -3.93
C GLN A 30 -13.48 -4.94 -4.83
N ARG A 31 -13.53 -3.71 -4.28
CA ARG A 31 -13.46 -2.47 -5.09
C ARG A 31 -12.12 -2.34 -5.80
N TRP A 32 -11.01 -2.70 -5.14
CA TRP A 32 -9.67 -2.70 -5.74
C TRP A 32 -9.52 -3.77 -6.81
N VAL A 33 -9.95 -4.99 -6.54
CA VAL A 33 -9.99 -6.08 -7.53
C VAL A 33 -10.83 -5.67 -8.75
N ASN A 34 -12.02 -5.13 -8.52
CA ASN A 34 -12.91 -4.70 -9.60
C ASN A 34 -12.33 -3.53 -10.41
N ALA A 35 -11.60 -2.60 -9.77
CA ALA A 35 -10.93 -1.53 -10.51
C ALA A 35 -9.84 -2.10 -11.42
N TYR A 36 -9.02 -3.02 -10.90
CA TYR A 36 -8.01 -3.72 -11.70
C TYR A 36 -8.64 -4.42 -12.92
N ARG A 37 -9.67 -5.25 -12.69
CA ARG A 37 -10.37 -5.99 -13.76
C ARG A 37 -11.07 -5.10 -14.78
N LYS A 38 -11.47 -3.89 -14.39
CA LYS A 38 -12.06 -2.88 -15.28
C LYS A 38 -11.01 -2.06 -16.06
N GLY A 39 -9.72 -2.31 -15.87
CA GLY A 39 -8.64 -1.53 -16.48
C GLY A 39 -8.36 -0.19 -15.78
N ASN A 40 -9.00 0.08 -14.63
CA ASN A 40 -8.74 1.26 -13.82
C ASN A 40 -7.53 1.02 -12.92
N LEU A 41 -6.33 1.06 -13.51
CA LEU A 41 -5.08 0.70 -12.82
C LEU A 41 -4.46 1.86 -12.06
N VAL A 42 -4.75 3.11 -12.44
CA VAL A 42 -4.13 4.31 -11.86
C VAL A 42 -4.98 4.87 -10.72
N HIS A 43 -4.34 5.12 -9.58
CA HIS A 43 -4.98 5.56 -8.35
C HIS A 43 -4.16 6.67 -7.67
N ASP A 44 -4.82 7.52 -6.89
CA ASP A 44 -4.15 8.61 -6.19
C ASP A 44 -3.50 8.10 -4.89
N ALA A 45 -2.27 8.51 -4.66
CA ALA A 45 -1.57 8.38 -3.40
C ALA A 45 -1.66 9.69 -2.62
N VAL A 46 -2.01 9.59 -1.34
CA VAL A 46 -2.15 10.73 -0.44
C VAL A 46 -1.22 10.59 0.76
N ASP A 47 -0.70 11.70 1.29
CA ASP A 47 0.11 11.69 2.51
C ASP A 47 -0.73 11.27 3.72
N LYS A 48 -1.95 11.77 3.80
CA LYS A 48 -2.91 11.50 4.86
C LYS A 48 -4.30 11.33 4.23
N VAL A 49 -5.21 10.72 4.97
CA VAL A 49 -6.60 10.65 4.56
C VAL A 49 -7.15 12.07 4.29
N LEU A 50 -7.78 12.26 3.13
CA LEU A 50 -8.21 13.59 2.65
C LEU A 50 -9.13 14.30 3.65
N PHE A 51 -10.00 13.57 4.36
CA PHE A 51 -10.89 14.14 5.37
C PHE A 51 -10.16 14.72 6.59
N ALA A 52 -8.91 14.33 6.82
CA ALA A 52 -8.06 14.84 7.90
C ALA A 52 -7.03 15.87 7.41
N GLY A 53 -7.30 16.51 6.26
CA GLY A 53 -6.46 17.53 5.64
C GLY A 53 -5.33 16.99 4.77
N GLY A 54 -5.38 15.71 4.38
CA GLY A 54 -4.38 15.11 3.50
C GLY A 54 -4.38 15.69 2.09
N LYS A 55 -3.23 15.63 1.43
CA LYS A 55 -2.96 16.10 0.08
C LYS A 55 -2.59 14.93 -0.82
N ARG A 56 -2.92 15.05 -2.11
CA ARG A 56 -2.46 14.11 -3.14
C ARG A 56 -0.98 14.40 -3.40
N ILE A 57 -0.16 13.36 -3.26
CA ILE A 57 1.30 13.44 -3.36
C ILE A 57 1.84 12.72 -4.58
N ALA A 58 1.11 11.74 -5.11
CA ALA A 58 1.54 10.97 -6.26
C ALA A 58 0.37 10.22 -6.91
N LYS A 59 0.61 9.64 -8.08
CA LYS A 59 -0.20 8.61 -8.70
C LYS A 59 0.55 7.29 -8.71
N ILE A 60 -0.16 6.24 -8.36
CA ILE A 60 0.34 4.85 -8.38
C ILE A 60 -0.45 4.05 -9.40
N ARG A 61 0.21 3.11 -10.07
CA ARG A 61 -0.43 2.14 -10.97
C ARG A 61 -0.33 0.75 -10.39
N LEU A 62 -1.45 0.04 -10.33
CA LEU A 62 -1.48 -1.36 -9.96
C LEU A 62 -0.71 -2.20 -10.98
N THR A 63 0.25 -2.98 -10.49
CA THR A 63 1.08 -3.87 -11.32
C THR A 63 0.51 -5.28 -11.42
N CYS A 64 -0.32 -5.68 -10.44
CA CYS A 64 -1.02 -6.96 -10.44
C CYS A 64 -2.41 -6.83 -9.82
N GLU A 65 -3.24 -7.86 -10.02
CA GLU A 65 -4.52 -7.96 -9.31
C GLU A 65 -4.26 -7.99 -7.80
N PRO A 66 -4.95 -7.15 -7.00
CA PRO A 66 -4.88 -7.22 -5.55
C PRO A 66 -5.29 -8.61 -5.05
N TYR A 67 -4.52 -9.16 -4.12
CA TYR A 67 -4.74 -10.50 -3.60
C TYR A 67 -4.72 -10.51 -2.07
N ARG A 68 -5.12 -11.63 -1.48
CA ARG A 68 -5.06 -11.85 -0.04
C ARG A 68 -3.95 -12.84 0.27
N GLU A 69 -3.17 -12.52 1.29
CA GLU A 69 -2.02 -13.31 1.71
C GLU A 69 -1.97 -13.33 3.23
N ALA A 70 -1.55 -14.45 3.82
CA ALA A 70 -1.27 -14.51 5.25
C ALA A 70 0.08 -13.83 5.53
N LEU A 71 0.21 -13.13 6.65
CA LEU A 71 1.46 -12.44 7.00
C LEU A 71 2.66 -13.39 7.14
N ARG A 72 2.43 -14.65 7.49
CA ARG A 72 3.47 -15.69 7.52
C ARG A 72 4.04 -16.01 6.14
N ASP A 73 3.27 -15.79 5.07
CA ASP A 73 3.68 -16.09 3.70
C ASP A 73 4.38 -14.88 3.05
N MET A 74 4.37 -13.72 3.71
CA MET A 74 5.13 -12.54 3.31
C MET A 74 6.64 -12.86 3.25
N PRO A 75 7.32 -12.66 2.11
CA PRO A 75 8.76 -12.81 2.02
C PRO A 75 9.46 -11.65 2.76
N GLU A 76 10.67 -11.88 3.30
CA GLU A 76 11.42 -10.83 4.00
C GLU A 76 11.76 -9.64 3.09
N SER A 77 12.02 -9.88 1.81
CA SER A 77 12.25 -8.84 0.80
C SER A 77 11.06 -7.88 0.64
N ASP A 78 9.85 -8.32 0.96
CA ASP A 78 8.67 -7.45 0.90
C ASP A 78 8.67 -6.41 2.02
N VAL A 79 9.46 -6.56 3.09
CA VAL A 79 9.63 -5.53 4.14
C VAL A 79 10.26 -4.26 3.56
N GLU A 80 11.24 -4.43 2.68
CA GLU A 80 11.84 -3.33 1.92
C GLU A 80 10.83 -2.72 0.95
N ALA A 81 10.07 -3.55 0.23
CA ALA A 81 9.02 -3.11 -0.70
C ALA A 81 7.84 -2.41 -0.01
N GLU A 82 7.63 -2.64 1.29
CA GLU A 82 6.68 -1.91 2.12
C GLU A 82 7.20 -0.52 2.54
N GLY A 83 8.44 -0.18 2.21
CA GLY A 83 9.07 1.12 2.49
C GLY A 83 10.22 1.06 3.49
N GLY A 84 10.63 -0.13 3.93
CA GLY A 84 11.87 -0.34 4.69
C GLY A 84 11.92 0.36 6.05
N LEU A 85 10.77 0.65 6.65
CA LEU A 85 10.69 1.29 7.98
C LEU A 85 10.90 0.31 9.13
N TRP A 86 10.76 -0.99 8.88
CA TRP A 86 10.80 -2.04 9.90
C TRP A 86 12.11 -2.79 9.81
N ALA A 87 12.65 -3.19 10.97
CA ALA A 87 13.89 -3.96 11.04
C ALA A 87 13.74 -5.38 10.49
N GLY A 88 12.51 -5.88 10.35
CA GLY A 88 12.24 -7.16 9.72
C GLY A 88 10.77 -7.59 9.77
N LYS A 89 10.51 -8.80 9.25
CA LYS A 89 9.16 -9.38 9.14
C LYS A 89 8.44 -9.50 10.49
N GLN A 90 9.16 -9.86 11.55
CA GLN A 90 8.61 -9.99 12.90
C GLN A 90 7.99 -8.67 13.41
N GLU A 91 8.73 -7.56 13.27
CA GLU A 91 8.26 -6.24 13.67
C GLU A 91 7.03 -5.81 12.86
N PHE A 92 7.03 -6.13 11.56
CA PHE A 92 5.86 -5.91 10.71
C PHE A 92 4.65 -6.71 11.20
N ILE A 93 4.80 -7.99 11.53
CA ILE A 93 3.71 -8.82 12.07
C ILE A 93 3.19 -8.27 13.39
N SER A 94 4.07 -7.72 14.24
CA SER A 94 3.67 -7.07 15.50
C SER A 94 2.71 -5.90 15.28
N LEU A 95 2.83 -5.13 14.19
CA LEU A 95 1.86 -4.07 13.84
C LEU A 95 0.45 -4.60 13.56
N PHE A 96 0.33 -5.87 13.18
CA PHE A 96 -0.94 -6.53 12.93
C PHE A 96 -1.49 -7.27 14.15
N GLY A 97 -0.89 -7.04 15.33
CA GLY A 97 -1.25 -7.66 16.60
C GLY A 97 -0.45 -8.93 16.91
N GLY A 98 0.62 -9.22 16.15
CA GLY A 98 1.46 -10.38 16.37
C GLY A 98 0.92 -11.69 15.78
N ASP A 99 -0.16 -11.64 15.02
CA ASP A 99 -0.80 -12.82 14.42
C ASP A 99 -0.25 -13.09 13.00
N PRO A 100 0.57 -14.15 12.82
CA PRO A 100 1.16 -14.47 11.52
C PRO A 100 0.17 -15.11 10.54
N ASP A 101 -0.92 -15.72 11.02
CA ASP A 101 -1.95 -16.32 10.16
C ASP A 101 -2.98 -15.30 9.68
N LYS A 102 -2.85 -14.04 10.12
CA LYS A 102 -3.75 -12.97 9.73
C LYS A 102 -3.68 -12.72 8.21
N ILE A 103 -4.83 -12.87 7.56
CA ILE A 103 -4.98 -12.62 6.14
C ILE A 103 -5.17 -11.13 5.89
N VAL A 104 -4.29 -10.54 5.10
CA VAL A 104 -4.30 -9.11 4.75
C VAL A 104 -4.46 -8.93 3.25
N ALA A 105 -5.02 -7.79 2.85
CA ALA A 105 -5.07 -7.40 1.44
C ALA A 105 -3.69 -6.88 1.02
N VAL A 106 -3.12 -7.47 -0.02
CA VAL A 106 -1.86 -7.07 -0.64
C VAL A 106 -2.16 -6.31 -1.92
N VAL A 107 -1.61 -5.12 -2.05
CA VAL A 107 -1.71 -4.28 -3.24
C VAL A 107 -0.30 -3.96 -3.71
N ARG A 108 0.08 -4.49 -4.89
CA ARG A 108 1.35 -4.16 -5.55
C ARG A 108 1.12 -3.07 -6.59
N PHE A 109 2.01 -2.09 -6.60
CA PHE A 109 1.90 -0.93 -7.46
C PHE A 109 3.28 -0.36 -7.77
N GLU A 110 3.35 0.43 -8.83
CA GLU A 110 4.50 1.26 -9.16
C GLU A 110 4.13 2.74 -9.06
N LEU A 111 5.11 3.57 -8.70
CA LEU A 111 4.97 5.01 -8.75
C LEU A 111 4.99 5.47 -10.20
N VAL A 112 3.95 6.19 -10.63
CA VAL A 112 3.85 6.69 -12.02
C VAL A 112 4.25 8.15 -12.11
N GLU A 113 3.76 8.96 -11.17
CA GLU A 113 3.90 10.41 -11.21
C GLU A 113 3.93 10.93 -9.79
N VAL A 114 4.94 11.73 -9.45
CA VAL A 114 4.96 12.50 -8.21
C VAL A 114 4.25 13.82 -8.48
N LEU A 115 3.24 14.11 -7.67
CA LEU A 115 2.53 15.38 -7.72
C LEU A 115 3.31 16.37 -6.85
N ASP A 116 4.01 17.29 -7.50
CA ASP A 116 4.74 18.37 -6.82
C ASP A 116 3.74 19.24 -6.06
N VAL A 117 3.65 19.04 -4.74
CA VAL A 117 2.92 19.94 -3.86
C VAL A 117 3.82 21.15 -3.66
N LYS A 118 3.88 22.06 -4.65
CA LYS A 118 4.53 23.36 -4.48
C LYS A 118 4.04 23.97 -3.17
N SER A 119 5.01 24.28 -2.31
CA SER A 119 4.82 24.98 -1.05
C SER A 119 4.20 26.36 -1.26
#